data_AF-A0A5C2HQS4-F1
#
_entry.id   AF-A0A5C2HQS4-F1
#
_cell.length_a   1.000
_cell.length_b   1.000
_cell.length_c   1.000
_cell.angle_alpha   90.00
_cell.angle_beta   90.00
_cell.angle_gamma   90.00
#
_symmetry.space_group_name_H-M   'P 1'
#
loop_
_entity.id
_entity.type
_entity.pdbx_description
1 polymer ?
#
loop_
_entity_poly.entity_id
_entity_poly.type
_entity_poly.pdbx_seq_one_letter_code
_entity_poly.pdbx_strand_id
1 'polypeptide(L)'
;MNWPQLNWSLFQSHLSGEDTEWVMAADEVVVTKSGKKTYGLERFFSSIYGKTVPRLCFFSLSLINVKRRSSHPMLLEPIIKEAAASCPKGTSSVKEKKSGRPKGSSNRNLKEVPECQDTLRPPLMRNECRIRGATEEIHDAQRYYRFTLQRGYRPR
;
A
#
# COMPACT_ATOMS: atom_id res chain seq x y z
N MET A 1 2.18 -10.18 -20.07
CA MET A 1 3.19 -9.52 -19.22
C MET A 1 2.45 -8.66 -18.20
N ASN A 2 2.71 -8.83 -16.90
CA ASN A 2 2.10 -8.00 -15.87
C ASN A 2 2.88 -6.67 -15.70
N TRP A 3 2.34 -5.73 -14.93
CA TRP A 3 2.93 -4.39 -14.77
C TRP A 3 4.33 -4.41 -14.11
N PRO A 4 4.57 -5.17 -13.02
CA PRO A 4 5.91 -5.30 -12.44
C PRO A 4 6.94 -5.89 -13.41
N GLN A 5 6.57 -6.92 -14.18
CA GLN A 5 7.45 -7.52 -15.19
C GLN A 5 7.81 -6.53 -16.30
N LEU A 6 6.86 -5.68 -16.73
CA LEU A 6 7.13 -4.63 -17.70
C LEU A 6 8.16 -3.63 -17.14
N ASN A 7 7.91 -3.09 -15.95
CA ASN A 7 8.83 -2.12 -15.32
C ASN A 7 10.20 -2.73 -15.05
N TRP A 8 10.24 -3.99 -14.64
CA TRP A 8 11.49 -4.73 -14.46
C TRP A 8 12.24 -4.92 -15.78
N SER A 9 11.54 -5.21 -16.88
CA SER A 9 12.16 -5.33 -18.21
C SER A 9 12.71 -4.00 -18.72
N LEU A 10 11.99 -2.90 -18.49
CA LEU A 10 12.45 -1.55 -18.80
C LEU A 10 13.67 -1.18 -17.95
N PHE A 11 13.64 -1.52 -16.66
CA PHE A 11 14.76 -1.36 -15.76
C PHE A 11 15.99 -2.10 -16.27
N GLN A 12 15.84 -3.38 -16.62
CA GLN A 12 16.95 -4.19 -17.11
C GLN A 12 17.55 -3.70 -18.44
N SER A 13 16.71 -3.21 -19.35
CA SER A 13 17.17 -2.78 -20.66
C SER A 13 17.85 -1.40 -20.66
N HIS A 14 17.41 -0.47 -19.82
CA HIS A 14 17.85 0.94 -19.90
C HIS A 14 18.57 1.44 -18.64
N LEU A 15 18.39 0.77 -17.50
CA LEU A 15 18.82 1.27 -16.19
C LEU A 15 19.77 0.32 -15.45
N SER A 16 19.83 -0.96 -15.83
CA SER A 16 20.87 -1.89 -15.39
C SER A 16 22.22 -1.51 -15.99
N GLY A 17 22.87 -0.52 -15.39
CA GLY A 17 24.28 -0.18 -15.63
C GLY A 17 25.19 -0.72 -14.54
N GLU A 18 26.47 -0.30 -14.56
CA GLU A 18 27.49 -0.63 -13.55
C GLU A 18 27.26 0.01 -12.16
N ASP A 19 26.06 0.53 -11.94
CA ASP A 19 25.70 1.14 -10.66
C ASP A 19 25.69 0.06 -9.58
N THR A 20 26.57 0.26 -8.60
CA THR A 20 27.00 -0.75 -7.63
C THR A 20 26.08 -0.83 -6.42
N GLU A 21 25.22 0.16 -6.22
CA GLU A 21 24.36 0.25 -5.05
C GLU A 21 22.95 0.71 -5.41
N TRP A 22 21.99 -0.16 -5.08
CA TRP A 22 20.57 0.06 -5.27
C TRP A 22 19.85 -0.20 -3.97
N VAL A 23 18.94 0.71 -3.61
CA VAL A 23 18.09 0.60 -2.43
C VAL A 23 16.66 0.38 -2.89
N MET A 24 15.97 -0.58 -2.28
CA MET A 24 14.55 -0.75 -2.49
C MET A 24 13.80 0.02 -1.39
N ALA A 25 12.87 0.87 -1.80
CA ALA A 25 12.02 1.64 -0.90
C ALA A 25 10.56 1.31 -1.16
N ALA A 26 9.82 1.09 -0.08
CA ALA A 26 8.40 0.80 -0.12
C ALA A 26 7.66 1.65 0.90
N ASP A 27 6.52 2.20 0.50
CA ASP A 27 5.68 2.99 1.40
C ASP A 27 4.19 2.89 1.04
N GLU A 28 3.34 3.14 2.03
CA GLU A 28 1.90 3.33 1.85
C GLU A 28 1.59 4.83 1.73
N VAL A 29 1.21 5.25 0.53
CA VAL A 29 0.96 6.66 0.20
C VAL A 29 -0.54 6.93 0.12
N VAL A 30 -0.98 7.96 0.84
CA VAL A 30 -2.39 8.36 0.89
C VAL A 30 -2.63 9.64 0.08
N VAL A 31 -3.41 9.51 -1.00
CA VAL A 31 -3.65 10.59 -1.98
C VAL A 31 -5.09 11.06 -1.96
N THR A 32 -5.30 12.38 -1.91
CA THR A 32 -6.62 12.99 -2.15
C THR A 32 -6.92 12.98 -3.64
N LYS A 33 -8.11 12.53 -4.02
CA LYS A 33 -8.60 12.69 -5.39
C LYS A 33 -9.69 13.75 -5.44
N SER A 34 -9.62 14.61 -6.44
CA SER A 34 -10.72 15.49 -6.83
C SER A 34 -11.68 14.73 -7.74
N GLY A 35 -12.99 14.88 -7.52
CA GLY A 35 -14.01 14.26 -8.36
C GLY A 35 -15.27 13.90 -7.58
N LYS A 36 -16.35 13.58 -8.31
CA LYS A 36 -17.64 13.20 -7.71
C LYS A 36 -17.80 11.69 -7.50
N LYS A 37 -17.06 10.88 -8.27
CA LYS A 37 -17.10 9.41 -8.22
C LYS A 37 -15.68 8.88 -8.18
N THR A 38 -15.27 8.35 -7.02
CA THR A 38 -13.97 7.70 -6.84
C THR A 38 -14.20 6.42 -6.04
N TYR A 39 -13.80 5.29 -6.62
CA TYR A 39 -13.93 3.97 -5.99
C TYR A 39 -12.74 3.71 -5.07
N GLY A 40 -12.94 2.90 -4.02
CA GLY A 40 -11.89 2.59 -3.04
C GLY A 40 -11.54 3.74 -2.09
N LEU A 41 -12.44 4.73 -1.95
CA LEU A 41 -12.24 5.80 -0.97
C LEU A 41 -12.32 5.27 0.45
N GLU A 42 -11.26 5.50 1.21
CA GLU A 42 -11.18 5.23 2.63
C GLU A 42 -11.03 6.53 3.43
N ARG A 43 -11.22 6.44 4.74
CA ARG A 43 -11.18 7.60 5.64
C ARG A 43 -9.81 7.67 6.31
N PHE A 44 -9.00 8.65 5.93
CA PHE A 44 -7.68 8.89 6.50
C PHE A 44 -7.62 10.23 7.22
N PHE A 45 -6.90 10.29 8.34
CA PHE A 45 -6.67 11.55 9.04
C PHE A 45 -5.67 12.40 8.24
N SER A 46 -5.98 13.67 8.06
CA SER A 46 -5.05 14.63 7.47
C SER A 46 -4.67 15.67 8.52
N SER A 47 -3.39 15.70 8.89
CA SER A 47 -2.83 16.72 9.78
C SER A 47 -3.02 18.13 9.22
N ILE A 48 -2.84 18.29 7.91
CA ILE A 48 -3.03 19.57 7.20
C ILE A 48 -4.45 20.12 7.40
N TYR A 49 -5.48 19.25 7.33
CA TYR A 49 -6.87 19.67 7.49
C TYR A 49 -7.40 19.52 8.93
N GLY A 50 -6.61 18.95 9.84
CA GLY A 50 -7.03 18.63 11.21
C GLY A 50 -8.23 17.68 11.30
N LYS A 51 -8.56 16.95 10.23
CA LYS A 51 -9.77 16.11 10.16
C LYS A 51 -9.59 14.89 9.27
N THR A 52 -10.48 13.94 9.44
CA THR A 52 -10.58 12.76 8.58
C THR A 52 -11.16 13.13 7.22
N VAL A 53 -10.43 12.84 6.15
CA VAL A 53 -10.77 13.17 4.76
C VAL A 53 -10.89 11.86 3.95
N PRO A 54 -11.84 11.75 3.00
CA PRO A 54 -11.86 10.62 2.07
C PRO A 54 -10.64 10.67 1.14
N ARG A 55 -9.82 9.62 1.14
CA ARG A 55 -8.60 9.51 0.34
C ARG A 55 -8.39 8.09 -0.17
N LEU A 56 -7.56 7.94 -1.19
CA LEU A 56 -7.08 6.64 -1.67
C LEU A 56 -5.77 6.29 -1.00
N CYS A 57 -5.53 5.01 -0.76
CA CYS A 57 -4.25 4.51 -0.30
C CYS A 57 -3.61 3.63 -1.38
N PHE A 58 -2.33 3.82 -1.60
CA PHE A 58 -1.55 3.02 -2.53
C PHE A 58 -0.33 2.46 -1.83
N PHE A 59 0.03 1.22 -2.11
CA PHE A 59 1.36 0.72 -1.85
C PHE A 59 2.25 1.07 -3.04
N SER A 60 3.38 1.74 -2.78
CA SER A 60 4.37 2.04 -3.80
C SER A 60 5.68 1.35 -3.46
N LEU A 61 6.28 0.69 -4.45
CA LEU A 61 7.63 0.14 -4.40
C LEU A 61 8.48 0.79 -5.48
N SER A 62 9.64 1.31 -5.09
CA SER A 62 10.58 1.97 -5.98
C SER A 62 12.00 1.46 -5.76
N LEU A 63 12.76 1.39 -6.85
CA LEU A 63 14.18 1.12 -6.81
C LEU A 63 14.96 2.44 -6.93
N ILE A 64 15.82 2.71 -5.95
CA ILE A 64 16.57 3.94 -5.82
C ILE A 64 18.02 3.66 -6.18
N ASN A 65 18.52 4.39 -7.16
CA ASN A 65 19.95 4.42 -7.46
C ASN A 65 20.63 5.41 -6.51
N VAL A 66 21.52 4.93 -5.65
CA VAL A 66 22.17 5.79 -4.65
C VAL A 66 23.10 6.80 -5.33
N LYS A 67 23.84 6.37 -6.36
CA LYS A 67 24.81 7.21 -7.08
C LYS A 67 24.14 8.32 -7.89
N ARG A 68 23.11 7.96 -8.67
CA ARG A 68 22.35 8.89 -9.53
C ARG A 68 21.31 9.70 -8.77
N ARG A 69 21.03 9.34 -7.50
CA ARG A 69 19.99 9.95 -6.65
C ARG A 69 18.62 9.96 -7.33
N SER A 70 18.32 8.90 -8.08
CA SER A 70 17.11 8.78 -8.90
C SER A 70 16.28 7.58 -8.44
N SER A 71 14.98 7.78 -8.27
CA SER A 71 14.01 6.73 -7.92
C SER A 71 13.24 6.25 -9.15
N HIS A 72 13.12 4.94 -9.30
CA HIS A 72 12.37 4.31 -10.39
C HIS A 72 11.22 3.48 -9.80
N PRO A 73 9.95 3.88 -10.01
CA PRO A 73 8.81 3.15 -9.47
C PRO A 73 8.65 1.81 -10.20
N MET A 74 8.68 0.71 -9.45
CA MET A 74 8.55 -0.66 -9.97
C MET A 74 7.12 -1.18 -9.86
N LEU A 75 6.47 -0.92 -8.73
CA LEU A 75 5.11 -1.37 -8.44
C LEU A 75 4.30 -0.25 -7.77
N LEU A 76 3.05 -0.14 -8.17
CA LEU A 76 2.06 0.73 -7.54
C LEU A 76 0.72 -0.01 -7.49
N GLU A 77 0.24 -0.30 -6.29
CA GLU A 77 -1.00 -1.04 -6.08
C GLU A 77 -1.99 -0.23 -5.25
N PRO A 78 -3.25 -0.10 -5.67
CA PRO A 78 -4.29 0.45 -4.82
C PRO A 78 -4.56 -0.50 -3.66
N ILE A 79 -4.52 0.02 -2.43
CA ILE A 79 -4.96 -0.71 -1.25
C ILE A 79 -6.44 -0.42 -1.08
N ILE A 80 -7.26 -1.43 -1.30
CA ILE A 80 -8.71 -1.39 -1.11
C ILE A 80 -9.01 -2.39 0.00
N LYS A 81 -9.58 -1.94 1.12
CA LYS A 81 -10.23 -2.88 2.04
C LYS A 81 -11.44 -3.46 1.35
N GLU A 82 -11.49 -4.79 1.28
CA GLU A 82 -12.74 -5.47 0.99
C GLU A 82 -13.75 -5.01 2.02
N ALA A 83 -14.95 -4.64 1.56
CA ALA A 83 -15.99 -4.20 2.47
C ALA A 83 -16.26 -5.34 3.44
N ALA A 84 -15.81 -5.20 4.69
CA ALA A 84 -16.24 -6.06 5.78
C ALA A 84 -17.76 -6.17 5.64
N ALA A 85 -18.25 -7.39 5.40
CA ALA A 85 -19.66 -7.67 5.26
C ALA A 85 -20.37 -6.90 6.37
N SER A 86 -21.26 -6.01 5.95
CA SER A 86 -22.00 -5.07 6.78
C SER A 86 -22.17 -5.61 8.20
N CYS A 87 -21.45 -5.03 9.18
CA CYS A 87 -21.98 -5.04 10.53
C CYS A 87 -23.38 -4.41 10.38
N PRO A 88 -24.47 -5.11 10.75
CA PRO A 88 -25.80 -4.60 10.52
C PRO A 88 -25.86 -3.21 11.14
N LYS A 89 -26.21 -2.21 10.32
CA LYS A 89 -26.63 -0.91 10.84
C LYS A 89 -27.87 -1.21 11.67
N GLY A 90 -27.67 -1.39 12.98
CA GLY A 90 -28.76 -1.41 13.93
C GLY A 90 -29.57 -0.15 13.70
N THR A 91 -30.82 -0.32 13.30
CA THR A 91 -31.84 0.71 13.27
C THR A 91 -32.01 1.23 14.69
N SER A 92 -31.16 2.19 15.08
CA SER A 92 -31.38 2.97 16.28
C SER A 92 -32.23 4.17 15.89
N SER A 93 -33.47 4.12 16.35
CA SER A 93 -34.42 5.21 16.32
C SER A 93 -33.76 6.51 16.79
N VAL A 94 -34.14 7.60 16.12
CA VAL A 94 -33.71 8.96 16.42
C VAL A 94 -34.00 9.28 17.89
N LYS A 95 -32.95 9.34 18.70
CA LYS A 95 -32.95 10.04 19.99
C LYS A 95 -31.82 11.06 19.92
N GLU A 96 -32.18 12.33 20.11
CA GLU A 96 -31.24 13.45 20.14
C GLU A 96 -30.09 13.16 21.12
N LYS A 97 -28.87 13.05 20.59
CA LYS A 97 -27.67 12.82 21.40
C LYS A 97 -27.20 14.16 21.95
N LYS A 98 -27.19 14.32 23.27
CA LYS A 98 -26.42 15.38 23.93
C LYS A 98 -24.95 15.24 23.52
N SER A 99 -24.39 16.31 22.98
CA SER A 99 -23.00 16.37 22.54
C SER A 99 -22.06 16.21 23.73
N GLY A 100 -21.15 15.24 23.67
CA GLY A 100 -20.06 15.07 24.62
C GLY A 100 -19.92 13.66 25.19
N ARG A 101 -18.66 13.27 25.43
CA ARG A 101 -18.31 12.09 26.24
C ARG A 101 -18.86 12.30 27.66
N PRO A 102 -19.54 11.31 28.27
CA PRO A 102 -20.05 11.44 29.63
C PRO A 102 -18.93 11.88 30.57
N LYS A 103 -19.20 12.94 31.33
CA LYS A 103 -18.25 13.54 32.27
C LYS A 103 -17.86 12.45 33.28
N GLY A 104 -16.59 12.03 33.27
CA GLY A 104 -16.06 10.98 34.17
C GLY A 104 -15.83 9.60 33.55
N SER A 105 -16.07 9.38 32.24
CA SER A 105 -15.70 8.11 31.61
C SER A 105 -14.18 7.99 31.39
N SER A 106 -13.53 7.08 32.12
CA SER A 106 -12.10 6.76 31.93
C SER A 106 -11.86 6.04 30.60
N ASN A 107 -10.64 6.11 30.07
CA ASN A 107 -10.24 5.25 28.95
C ASN A 107 -10.18 3.81 29.45
N ARG A 108 -10.87 2.90 28.75
CA ARG A 108 -10.70 1.45 28.99
C ARG A 108 -9.26 1.08 28.69
N ASN A 109 -8.71 0.15 29.48
CA ASN A 109 -7.37 -0.38 29.23
C ASN A 109 -7.32 -0.94 27.80
N LEU A 110 -6.31 -0.55 27.03
CA LEU A 110 -6.14 -0.92 25.62
C LEU A 110 -6.18 -2.45 25.40
N LYS A 111 -5.87 -3.22 26.44
CA LYS A 111 -5.87 -4.70 26.45
C LYS A 111 -7.26 -5.35 26.42
N GLU A 112 -8.32 -4.62 26.75
CA GLU A 112 -9.70 -5.15 26.83
C GLU A 112 -10.53 -4.89 25.57
N VAL A 113 -9.94 -4.23 24.56
CA VAL A 113 -10.61 -4.02 23.27
C VAL A 113 -10.49 -5.32 22.47
N PRO A 114 -11.59 -6.02 22.16
CA PRO A 114 -11.53 -7.21 21.32
C PRO A 114 -10.88 -6.83 20.00
N GLU A 115 -9.82 -7.55 19.65
CA GLU A 115 -9.02 -7.33 18.46
C GLU A 115 -9.93 -7.45 17.24
N CYS A 116 -10.29 -6.30 16.68
CA CYS A 116 -11.11 -6.23 15.49
C CYS A 116 -10.21 -6.67 14.32
N GLN A 117 -10.31 -7.95 13.97
CA GLN A 117 -9.40 -8.68 13.07
C GLN A 117 -9.19 -7.97 11.71
N ASP A 118 -10.11 -7.09 11.29
CA ASP A 118 -10.03 -6.38 10.02
C ASP A 118 -9.35 -5.01 10.07
N THR A 119 -9.04 -4.48 11.25
CA THR A 119 -8.40 -3.16 11.41
C THR A 119 -6.99 -3.19 11.98
N LEU A 120 -6.47 -4.36 12.35
CA LEU A 120 -5.29 -4.45 13.22
C LEU A 120 -4.24 -5.47 12.73
N ARG A 121 -3.87 -5.45 11.45
CA ARG A 121 -2.42 -5.61 11.21
C ARG A 121 -1.82 -4.23 11.48
N PRO A 122 -0.92 -4.07 12.46
CA PRO A 122 -0.19 -2.81 12.60
C PRO A 122 0.33 -2.40 11.22
N PRO A 123 0.23 -1.12 10.82
CA PRO A 123 0.68 -0.68 9.49
C PRO A 123 2.07 -1.22 9.12
N LEU A 124 2.96 -1.33 10.13
CA LEU A 124 4.27 -1.98 10.01
C LEU A 124 4.20 -3.41 9.47
N MET A 125 3.41 -4.29 10.10
CA MET A 125 3.28 -5.70 9.72
C MET A 125 2.63 -5.86 8.33
N ARG A 126 1.74 -4.94 7.96
CA ARG A 126 1.11 -4.91 6.63
C ARG A 126 2.15 -4.56 5.55
N ASN A 127 2.97 -3.55 5.80
CA ASN A 127 4.04 -3.14 4.89
C ASN A 127 5.07 -4.25 4.73
N GLU A 128 5.50 -4.88 5.83
CA GLU A 128 6.48 -5.96 5.80
C GLU A 128 6.02 -7.15 4.94
N CYS A 129 4.78 -7.62 5.10
CA CYS A 129 4.26 -8.71 4.27
C CYS A 129 4.24 -8.34 2.78
N ARG A 130 3.85 -7.11 2.44
CA ARG A 130 3.75 -6.68 1.04
C ARG A 130 5.12 -6.43 0.42
N ILE A 131 6.06 -5.89 1.18
CA ILE A 131 7.47 -5.77 0.79
C ILE A 131 8.03 -7.16 0.48
N ARG A 132 7.84 -8.13 1.38
CA ARG A 132 8.30 -9.51 1.18
C ARG A 132 7.72 -10.12 -0.10
N GLY A 133 6.40 -10.05 -0.29
CA GLY A 133 5.77 -10.54 -1.51
C GLY A 133 6.31 -9.88 -2.78
N ALA A 134 6.47 -8.56 -2.78
CA ALA A 134 7.02 -7.86 -3.94
C ALA A 134 8.50 -8.20 -4.20
N THR A 135 9.30 -8.44 -3.15
CA THR A 135 10.69 -8.91 -3.32
C THR A 135 10.77 -10.32 -3.89
N GLU A 136 9.84 -11.21 -3.51
CA GLU A 136 9.74 -12.56 -4.07
C GLU A 136 9.36 -12.50 -5.56
N GLU A 137 8.39 -11.67 -5.94
CA GLU A 137 8.02 -11.47 -7.35
C GLU A 137 9.17 -10.94 -8.21
N ILE A 138 9.94 -9.98 -7.68
CA ILE A 138 11.13 -9.45 -8.37
C ILE A 138 12.20 -10.54 -8.51
N HIS A 139 12.42 -11.33 -7.45
CA HIS A 139 13.38 -12.43 -7.47
C HIS A 139 12.98 -13.52 -8.48
N ASP A 140 11.71 -13.87 -8.57
CA ASP A 140 11.20 -14.82 -9.55
C ASP A 140 11.29 -14.26 -10.98
N ALA A 141 11.00 -12.97 -11.18
CA ALA A 141 11.20 -12.31 -12.46
C ALA A 141 12.68 -12.32 -12.89
N GLN A 142 13.61 -12.10 -11.94
CA GLN A 142 15.05 -12.22 -12.18
C GLN A 142 15.45 -13.65 -12.57
N ARG A 143 14.92 -14.65 -11.86
CA ARG A 143 15.19 -16.07 -12.13
C ARG A 143 14.68 -16.48 -13.51
N TYR A 144 13.46 -16.08 -13.85
CA TYR A 144 12.86 -16.31 -15.17
C TYR A 144 13.70 -15.66 -16.29
N TYR A 145 14.15 -14.42 -16.08
CA TYR A 145 14.95 -13.71 -17.08
C TYR A 145 16.34 -14.32 -17.27
N ARG A 146 17.04 -14.70 -16.19
CA ARG A 146 18.30 -15.45 -16.30
C ARG A 146 18.13 -16.78 -17.02
N PHE A 147 17.04 -17.51 -16.72
CA PHE A 147 16.75 -18.79 -17.34
C PHE A 147 16.46 -18.66 -18.84
N THR A 148 15.73 -17.63 -19.24
CA THR A 148 15.41 -17.35 -20.66
C THR A 148 16.62 -16.86 -21.45
N LEU A 149 17.48 -16.05 -20.85
CA LEU A 149 18.76 -15.64 -21.46
C LEU A 149 19.73 -16.81 -21.62
N GLN A 150 19.85 -17.70 -20.62
CA GLN A 150 20.72 -18.88 -20.70
C GLN A 150 20.27 -19.89 -21.78
N ARG A 151 19.00 -19.86 -22.20
CA ARG A 151 18.47 -20.70 -23.29
C ARG A 151 18.47 -20.05 -24.67
N GLY A 152 19.05 -18.85 -24.83
CA GLY A 152 19.23 -18.23 -26.14
C GLY A 152 17.90 -17.97 -26.86
N TYR A 153 17.02 -17.16 -26.27
CA TYR A 153 15.86 -16.66 -27.01
C TYR A 153 16.31 -15.60 -28.02
N ARG A 154 16.53 -15.99 -29.29
CA ARG A 154 16.59 -15.05 -30.42
C ARG A 154 15.16 -14.77 -30.89
N PRO A 155 14.62 -13.56 -30.74
CA PRO A 155 13.36 -13.22 -31.39
C PRO A 155 13.56 -13.24 -32.92
N ARG A 156 12.59 -13.79 -33.64
CA ARG A 156 12.51 -13.74 -35.10
C ARG A 156 12.04 -12.37 -35.58
#